data_AF-A0A9X1NZL4-F1
#
_entry.id   AF-A0A9X1NZL4-F1
#
_cell.length_a   1.000
_cell.length_b   1.000
_cell.length_c   1.000
_cell.angle_alpha   90.00
_cell.angle_beta   90.00
_cell.angle_gamma   90.00
#
_symmetry.space_group_name_H-M   'P 1'
#
loop_
_entity.id
_entity.type
_entity.pdbx_description
1 polymer ?
#
loop_
_entity_poly.entity_id
_entity_poly.type
_entity_poly.pdbx_seq_one_letter_code
_entity_poly.pdbx_strand_id
1 'polypeptide(L)' 'MSPTPRAAHPSAGIAALAVGETIVWAAFYYTFPALLTRWKGAEGWSKTILTAAFAGTIMLSALLAPLAGRLIDRGHGRR' A
#
# COMPACT_ATOMS: atom_id res chain seq x y z
N MET A 1 0.84 -15.37 -41.73
CA MET A 1 -0.07 -15.69 -40.62
C MET A 1 0.64 -15.27 -39.33
N SER A 2 0.32 -14.10 -38.81
CA SER A 2 0.97 -13.57 -37.59
C SER A 2 0.42 -14.29 -36.37
N PRO A 3 1.26 -14.73 -35.40
CA PRO A 3 0.75 -15.41 -34.21
C PRO A 3 -0.02 -14.42 -33.34
N THR A 4 -1.25 -14.78 -32.98
CA THR A 4 -2.10 -14.07 -32.02
C THR A 4 -1.44 -14.08 -30.63
N PRO A 5 -1.32 -12.95 -29.91
CA PRO A 5 -0.77 -12.93 -28.56
C PRO A 5 -1.66 -13.76 -27.62
N ARG A 6 -1.10 -14.78 -26.96
CA ARG A 6 -1.78 -15.47 -25.85
C ARG A 6 -1.85 -14.50 -24.67
N ALA A 7 -3.06 -14.20 -24.20
CA ALA A 7 -3.23 -13.51 -22.91
C ALA A 7 -2.52 -14.33 -21.83
N ALA A 8 -1.45 -13.80 -21.26
CA ALA A 8 -0.71 -14.47 -20.20
C ALA A 8 -1.58 -14.49 -18.94
N HIS A 9 -1.85 -15.68 -18.40
CA HIS A 9 -2.47 -15.80 -17.08
C HIS A 9 -1.55 -15.18 -16.02
N PRO A 10 -2.07 -14.34 -15.10
CA PRO A 10 -1.25 -13.76 -14.05
C PRO A 10 -0.61 -14.89 -13.23
N SER A 11 0.71 -14.80 -13.04
CA SER A 11 1.43 -15.77 -12.23
C SER A 11 0.91 -15.74 -10.79
N ALA A 12 0.99 -16.87 -10.07
CA ALA A 12 0.54 -16.96 -8.68
C ALA A 12 1.16 -15.87 -7.78
N GLY A 13 2.40 -15.44 -8.07
CA GLY A 13 3.05 -14.33 -7.39
C GLY A 13 2.36 -12.98 -7.61
N ILE A 14 1.92 -12.67 -8.84
CA ILE A 14 1.16 -11.45 -9.15
C ILE A 14 -0.19 -11.47 -8.43
N ALA A 15 -0.87 -12.62 -8.42
CA ALA A 15 -2.15 -12.76 -7.72
C ALA A 15 -2.00 -12.56 -6.20
N ALA A 16 -0.98 -13.17 -5.59
CA ALA A 16 -0.68 -12.98 -4.17
C ALA A 16 -0.34 -11.52 -3.83
N LEU A 17 0.43 -10.85 -4.69
CA LEU A 17 0.75 -9.43 -4.54
C LEU A 17 -0.50 -8.57 -4.62
N ALA A 18 -1.36 -8.79 -5.62
CA ALA A 18 -2.60 -8.04 -5.79
C ALA A 18 -3.55 -8.19 -4.59
N VAL A 19 -3.70 -9.40 -4.06
CA VAL A 19 -4.51 -9.66 -2.85
C VAL A 19 -3.88 -8.98 -1.64
N GLY A 20 -2.58 -9.11 -1.44
CA GLY A 20 -1.86 -8.48 -0.34
C GLY A 20 -2.01 -6.96 -0.36
N GLU A 21 -1.78 -6.33 -1.51
CA GLU A 21 -1.90 -4.88 -1.70
C GLU A 21 -3.34 -4.41 -1.46
N THR A 22 -4.34 -5.17 -1.93
CA THR A 22 -5.76 -4.88 -1.67
C THR A 22 -6.08 -4.88 -0.17
N ILE A 23 -5.60 -5.89 0.56
CA ILE A 23 -5.82 -6.00 2.01
C ILE A 23 -5.12 -4.85 2.74
N VAL A 24 -3.87 -4.53 2.36
CA VAL A 24 -3.09 -3.44 2.96
C VAL A 24 -3.81 -2.10 2.77
N TRP A 25 -4.26 -1.79 1.55
CA TRP A 25 -4.99 -0.54 1.30
C TRP A 25 -6.36 -0.50 1.97
N ALA A 26 -7.09 -1.61 1.99
CA ALA A 26 -8.35 -1.69 2.75
C ALA A 26 -8.10 -1.40 4.24
N ALA A 27 -7.09 -2.01 4.85
CA ALA A 27 -6.73 -1.75 6.23
C ALA A 27 -6.40 -0.25 6.44
N PHE A 28 -5.55 0.35 5.61
CA PHE A 28 -5.23 1.77 5.73
C PHE A 28 -6.45 2.68 5.62
N TYR A 29 -7.30 2.48 4.62
CA TYR A 29 -8.45 3.35 4.37
C TYR A 29 -9.61 3.15 5.33
N TYR A 30 -9.80 1.95 5.90
CA TYR A 30 -10.91 1.68 6.83
C TYR A 30 -10.50 1.81 8.29
N THR A 31 -9.29 1.37 8.67
CA THR A 31 -8.84 1.42 10.06
C THR A 31 -8.54 2.85 10.52
N PHE A 32 -7.97 3.70 9.66
CA PHE A 32 -7.69 5.10 10.01
C PHE A 32 -8.94 5.89 10.44
N PRO A 33 -10.00 6.01 9.62
CA PRO A 33 -11.20 6.75 10.03
C PRO A 33 -11.94 6.08 11.19
N ALA A 34 -11.89 4.75 11.31
CA ALA A 34 -12.48 4.04 12.45
C ALA A 34 -11.79 4.38 13.78
N LEU A 35 -10.47 4.54 13.77
CA LEU A 35 -9.69 4.90 14.97
C LEU A 35 -9.61 6.40 15.21
N LEU A 36 -9.84 7.24 14.19
CA LEU A 36 -9.74 8.70 14.28
C LEU A 36 -10.60 9.27 15.42
N THR A 37 -11.85 8.81 15.56
CA THR A 37 -12.73 9.23 16.66
C THR A 37 -12.22 8.76 18.02
N ARG A 38 -11.68 7.55 18.10
CA ARG A 38 -11.09 6.98 19.33
C ARG A 38 -9.86 7.78 19.77
N TRP A 39 -8.94 8.09 18.88
CA TRP A 39 -7.74 8.88 19.18
C TRP A 39 -8.08 10.30 19.61
N LYS A 40 -9.03 10.96 18.94
CA LYS A 40 -9.53 12.27 19.38
C LYS A 40 -10.05 12.26 20.81
N GLY A 41 -10.76 11.20 21.21
CA GLY A 41 -11.33 11.08 22.56
C GLY A 41 -10.34 10.62 23.63
N ALA A 42 -9.44 9.70 23.30
CA ALA A 42 -8.51 9.10 24.26
C ALA A 42 -7.23 9.93 24.46
N GLU A 43 -6.69 10.53 23.39
CA GLU A 43 -5.40 11.21 23.40
C GLU A 43 -5.55 12.73 23.29
N GLY A 44 -6.73 13.23 22.88
CA GLY A 44 -7.00 14.66 22.72
C GLY A 44 -6.39 15.30 21.47
N TRP A 45 -5.82 14.50 20.57
CA TRP A 45 -5.19 15.02 19.35
C TRP A 45 -6.23 15.61 18.40
N SER A 46 -5.88 16.71 17.74
CA SER A 46 -6.80 17.34 16.79
C SER A 46 -6.99 16.47 15.54
N LYS A 47 -8.18 16.54 14.94
CA LYS A 47 -8.47 15.81 13.69
C LYS A 47 -7.44 16.17 12.61
N THR A 48 -7.09 17.45 12.52
CA THR A 48 -6.15 18.00 11.54
C THR A 48 -4.76 17.36 11.67
N ILE A 49 -4.21 17.28 12.88
CA ILE A 49 -2.88 16.69 13.10
C ILE A 49 -2.90 15.20 12.74
N LEU A 50 -3.91 14.45 13.17
CA LEU A 50 -4.03 13.02 12.85
C LEU A 50 -4.15 12.77 11.35
N THR A 51 -4.95 13.58 10.63
CA THR A 51 -5.07 13.48 9.18
C THR A 51 -3.79 13.89 8.45
N ALA A 52 -3.09 14.91 8.93
CA ALA A 52 -1.83 15.36 8.36
C ALA A 52 -0.72 14.32 8.57
N ALA A 53 -0.67 13.69 9.74
CA ALA A 53 0.25 12.60 10.03
C ALA A 53 0.00 11.41 9.10
N PHE A 54 -1.26 11.01 8.91
CA PHE A 54 -1.62 9.93 7.99
C PHE A 54 -1.23 10.25 6.54
N ALA A 55 -1.55 11.46 6.06
CA ALA A 55 -1.13 11.91 4.73
C ALA A 55 0.40 11.94 4.60
N GLY A 56 1.11 12.36 5.65
CA GLY A 56 2.57 12.34 5.73
C GLY A 56 3.15 10.93 5.57
N THR A 57 2.52 9.92 6.17
CA THR A 57 2.92 8.52 5.99
C THR A 57 2.74 8.04 4.54
N ILE A 58 1.63 8.42 3.88
CA ILE A 58 1.41 8.09 2.46
C ILE A 58 2.45 8.79 1.57
N MET A 59 2.75 10.07 1.83
CA MET A 59 3.81 10.80 1.13
C MET A 59 5.17 10.16 1.32
N LEU A 60 5.52 9.79 2.55
CA LEU A 60 6.77 9.10 2.83
C LEU A 60 6.84 7.75 2.09
N SER A 61 5.75 6.99 2.06
CA SER A 61 5.65 5.75 1.28
C SER A 61 5.95 5.98 -0.20
N ALA A 62 5.32 7.00 -0.80
CA ALA A 62 5.55 7.35 -2.20
C ALA A 62 7.02 7.72 -2.48
N LEU A 63 7.65 8.48 -1.57
CA LEU A 63 9.07 8.85 -1.70
C LEU A 63 10.01 7.63 -1.60
N LEU A 64 9.63 6.62 -0.80
CA LEU A 64 10.42 5.41 -0.62
C LEU A 64 10.14 4.34 -1.69
N ALA A 65 9.04 4.43 -2.43
CA ALA A 65 8.67 3.45 -3.45
C ALA A 65 9.76 3.20 -4.51
N PRO A 66 10.46 4.21 -5.08
CA PRO A 66 11.56 3.96 -6.02
C PRO A 66 12.75 3.24 -5.38
N LEU A 67 13.03 3.49 -4.10
CA LEU A 67 14.08 2.78 -3.38
C LEU A 67 13.71 1.30 -3.19
N ALA A 68 12.46 1.03 -2.77
CA ALA A 68 11.95 -0.33 -2.62
C ALA A 68 11.98 -1.09 -3.95
N GLY A 69 11.52 -0.46 -5.05
CA GLY A 69 11.58 -1.03 -6.39
C GLY A 69 13.00 -1.42 -6.80
N ARG A 70 13.97 -0.50 -6.66
CA ARG A 70 15.39 -0.79 -6.95
C ARG A 70 15.96 -1.93 -6.11
N LEU A 71 15.52 -2.08 -4.87
CA LEU A 71 15.96 -3.16 -4.00
C LEU A 71 15.40 -4.51 -4.48
N ILE A 72 14.13 -4.53 -4.90
CA ILE A 72 13.48 -5.71 -5.48
C ILE A 72 14.17 -6.10 -6.79
N ASP A 73 14.43 -5.12 -7.68
CA ASP A 73 15.10 -5.34 -8.97
C ASP A 73 16.52 -5.91 -8.81
N ARG A 74 17.19 -5.60 -7.69
CA ARG A 74 18.50 -6.16 -7.31
C ARG A 74 18.42 -7.60 -6.78
N GLY A 75 17.25 -8.21 -6.76
CA GLY A 75 17.04 -9.59 -6.34
C GLY A 75 16.82 -9.77 -4.84
N HIS A 76 16.57 -8.69 -4.08
CA HIS A 76 16.15 -8.78 -2.68
C HIS A 76 14.63 -8.99 -2.52
N GLY A 77 13.91 -9.12 -3.63
CA GLY A 77 12.50 -9.53 -3.62
C GLY A 77 12.31 -10.98 -3.20
N ARG A 78 11.06 -11.36 -2.91
CA ARG A 78 10.68 -12.76 -2.65
C ARG A 78 10.95 -13.60 -3.91
N ARG A 79 11.62 -14.75 -3.74
CA ARG A 79 11.79 -15.77 -4.80
C ARG A 79 10.48 -16.49 -5.10
#